data_AF-G0N7D8-F1
#
_entry.id   AF-G0N7D8-F1
#
_cell.length_a   1.000
_cell.length_b   1.000
_cell.length_c   1.000
_cell.angle_alpha   90.00
_cell.angle_beta   90.00
_cell.angle_gamma   90.00
#
_symmetry.space_group_name_H-M   'P 1'
#
loop_
_entity.id
_entity.type
_entity.pdbx_description
1 polymer ?
#
loop_
_entity_poly.entity_id
_entity_poly.type
_entity_poly.pdbx_seq_one_letter_code
_entity_poly.pdbx_strand_id
1 'polypeptide(L)'
;MKVLLSILLLSFFSIEAHGFRMKRGLSADEQKKFLDELNKDRQEIAKKMGYSTEPMKYSLKLERVAESLKCELAYPGSGQAELIALQFNDVAGELYKYIRENGADSIVPFFYPYAEIGCSKTYKCSKKFTKEELGPEAARFAGKEAIVHGACVVHASSIISREKFMGQGLPRPPKYGDLLGVPKPVGKNL
;
A
#
# COMPACT_ATOMS: atom_id res chain seq x y z
N MET A 1 -67.92 8.71 10.76
CA MET A 1 -67.01 8.71 9.61
C MET A 1 -65.59 8.97 10.11
N LYS A 2 -64.88 7.91 10.52
CA LYS A 2 -63.60 7.99 11.25
C LYS A 2 -62.60 6.91 10.81
N VAL A 3 -62.73 6.39 9.58
CA VAL A 3 -61.99 5.15 9.19
C VAL A 3 -61.39 5.21 7.78
N LEU A 4 -61.20 6.38 7.17
CA LEU A 4 -60.69 6.46 5.78
C LEU A 4 -59.56 7.46 5.55
N LEU A 5 -58.78 7.81 6.58
CA LEU A 5 -57.62 8.72 6.41
C LEU A 5 -56.34 8.25 7.08
N SER A 6 -56.27 6.99 7.53
CA SER A 6 -55.08 6.45 8.22
C SER A 6 -54.30 5.42 7.40
N ILE A 7 -54.72 5.12 6.17
CA ILE A 7 -54.09 4.09 5.31
C ILE A 7 -53.15 4.71 4.25
N LEU A 8 -53.00 6.03 4.21
CA LEU A 8 -52.17 6.76 3.23
C LEU A 8 -50.79 7.21 3.78
N LEU A 9 -50.33 6.66 4.91
CA LEU A 9 -49.07 7.06 5.57
C LEU A 9 -48.16 5.90 5.98
N LEU A 10 -48.35 4.70 5.44
CA LEU A 10 -47.52 3.52 5.75
C LEU A 10 -46.78 2.91 4.56
N SER A 11 -46.64 3.66 3.46
CA SER A 11 -45.87 3.24 2.29
C SER A 11 -44.69 4.17 1.98
N PHE A 12 -44.08 4.77 2.99
CA PHE A 12 -42.64 5.02 2.90
C PHE A 12 -41.96 3.74 3.32
N PHE A 13 -41.88 2.84 2.35
CA PHE A 13 -40.96 1.72 2.36
C PHE A 13 -39.65 2.23 2.95
N SER A 14 -39.27 1.62 4.07
CA SER A 14 -37.89 1.53 4.48
C SER A 14 -37.11 1.07 3.24
N ILE A 15 -36.58 2.04 2.49
CA ILE A 15 -35.38 1.81 1.70
C ILE A 15 -34.32 1.69 2.78
N GLU A 16 -34.30 0.53 3.44
CA GLU A 16 -33.06 -0.02 3.90
C GLU A 16 -32.24 -0.15 2.63
N ALA A 17 -31.50 0.91 2.33
CA ALA A 17 -30.32 0.80 1.54
C ALA A 17 -29.42 -0.15 2.33
N HIS A 18 -29.68 -1.45 2.18
CA HIS A 18 -28.67 -2.49 2.09
C HIS A 18 -27.82 -2.19 0.84
N GLY A 19 -27.32 -0.95 0.74
CA GLY A 19 -26.03 -0.75 0.15
C GLY A 19 -25.14 -1.57 1.05
N PHE A 20 -24.76 -2.75 0.57
CA PHE A 20 -23.51 -3.38 0.95
C PHE A 20 -22.44 -2.30 0.74
N ARG A 21 -22.25 -1.45 1.75
CA ARG A 21 -21.12 -0.56 1.83
C ARG A 21 -20.00 -1.55 2.10
N MET A 22 -19.47 -2.14 1.03
CA MET A 22 -18.19 -2.82 1.08
C MET A 22 -17.32 -1.88 1.88
N LYS A 23 -16.87 -2.31 3.07
CA LYS A 23 -15.94 -1.52 3.87
C LYS A 23 -14.72 -1.32 2.97
N ARG A 24 -14.70 -0.17 2.28
CA ARG A 24 -13.56 0.31 1.52
C ARG A 24 -12.54 0.73 2.57
N GLY A 25 -11.28 0.39 2.35
CA GLY A 25 -10.20 0.62 3.31
C GLY A 25 -10.02 -0.45 4.39
N LEU A 26 -9.09 -0.16 5.29
CA LEU A 26 -8.83 -0.96 6.47
C LEU A 26 -9.82 -0.58 7.58
N SER A 27 -10.28 -1.56 8.36
CA SER A 27 -10.99 -1.31 9.61
C SER A 27 -10.05 -0.69 10.66
N ALA A 28 -10.61 -0.02 11.67
CA ALA A 28 -9.81 0.57 12.75
C ALA A 28 -8.88 -0.45 13.44
N ASP A 29 -9.33 -1.69 13.61
CA ASP A 29 -8.51 -2.77 14.19
C ASP A 29 -7.37 -3.19 13.25
N GLU A 30 -7.64 -3.28 11.94
CA GLU A 30 -6.60 -3.55 10.94
C GLU A 30 -5.57 -2.41 10.87
N GLN A 31 -6.04 -1.15 10.92
CA GLN A 31 -5.18 0.03 10.96
C GLN A 31 -4.28 0.02 12.21
N LYS A 32 -4.86 -0.24 13.38
CA LYS A 32 -4.12 -0.32 14.64
C LYS A 32 -3.10 -1.45 14.62
N LYS A 33 -3.52 -2.66 14.22
CA LYS A 33 -2.63 -3.83 14.12
C LYS A 33 -1.45 -3.56 13.19
N PHE A 34 -1.69 -2.92 12.06
CA PHE A 34 -0.64 -2.55 11.12
C PHE A 34 0.31 -1.51 11.69
N LEU A 35 -0.21 -0.43 12.29
CA LEU A 35 0.64 0.60 12.90
C LEU A 35 1.45 0.07 14.07
N ASP A 36 0.89 -0.81 14.90
CA ASP A 36 1.61 -1.39 16.05
C ASP A 36 2.83 -2.18 15.57
N GLU A 37 2.66 -3.08 14.59
CA GLU A 37 3.75 -3.89 14.05
C GLU A 37 4.77 -3.02 13.29
N LEU A 38 4.31 -2.08 12.47
CA LEU A 38 5.19 -1.18 11.72
C LEU A 38 5.98 -0.26 12.66
N ASN A 39 5.36 0.30 13.69
CA ASN A 39 6.06 1.17 14.63
C ASN A 39 7.08 0.41 15.48
N LYS A 40 6.82 -0.86 15.81
CA LYS A 40 7.82 -1.74 16.43
C LYS A 40 9.05 -1.89 15.53
N ASP A 41 8.86 -2.26 14.25
CA ASP A 41 9.97 -2.39 13.31
C ASP A 41 10.71 -1.06 13.11
N ARG A 42 9.98 0.05 13.01
CA ARG A 42 10.55 1.41 12.92
C ARG A 42 11.46 1.72 14.10
N GLN A 43 11.04 1.41 15.32
CA GLN A 43 11.85 1.62 16.52
C GLN A 43 13.11 0.75 16.52
N GLU A 44 13.00 -0.52 16.12
CA GLU A 44 14.16 -1.41 16.02
C GLU A 44 15.20 -0.92 15.01
N ILE A 45 14.76 -0.49 13.82
CA ILE A 45 15.64 0.08 12.79
C ILE A 45 16.22 1.42 13.23
N ALA A 46 15.42 2.31 13.80
CA ALA A 46 15.88 3.62 14.28
C ALA A 46 16.98 3.46 15.34
N LYS A 47 16.79 2.52 16.29
CA LYS A 47 17.81 2.18 17.30
C LYS A 47 19.11 1.68 16.67
N LYS A 48 19.04 0.79 15.66
CA LYS A 48 20.23 0.28 14.94
C LYS A 48 20.99 1.40 14.23
N MET A 49 20.25 2.37 13.70
CA MET A 49 20.80 3.49 12.94
C MET A 49 21.15 4.72 13.81
N GLY A 50 20.94 4.66 15.12
CA GLY A 50 21.30 5.73 16.06
C GLY A 50 20.42 6.99 15.95
N TYR A 51 19.15 6.85 15.54
CA TYR A 51 18.18 7.96 15.54
C TYR A 51 16.89 7.59 16.29
N SER A 52 16.09 8.59 16.61
CA SER A 52 14.76 8.42 17.18
C SER A 52 13.67 8.68 16.13
N THR A 53 12.55 7.99 16.26
CA THR A 53 11.43 8.10 15.34
C THR A 53 10.13 8.29 16.11
N GLU A 54 9.26 9.16 15.62
CA GLU A 54 7.91 9.26 16.15
C GLU A 54 7.06 8.10 15.64
N PRO A 55 6.04 7.67 16.42
CA PRO A 55 5.06 6.73 15.93
C PRO A 55 4.39 7.25 14.65
N MET A 56 4.40 6.42 13.61
CA MET A 56 3.69 6.67 12.37
C MET A 56 2.19 6.76 12.62
N LYS A 57 1.54 7.74 11.98
CA LYS A 57 0.11 8.02 12.13
C LYS A 57 -0.66 7.56 10.89
N TYR A 58 -1.85 7.00 11.12
CA TYR A 58 -2.74 6.60 10.03
C TYR A 58 -3.50 7.82 9.49
N SER A 59 -3.62 7.93 8.17
CA SER A 59 -4.28 9.02 7.48
C SER A 59 -5.32 8.47 6.51
N LEU A 60 -6.60 8.67 6.84
CA LEU A 60 -7.72 8.32 5.95
C LEU A 60 -7.67 9.07 4.62
N LYS A 61 -7.02 10.24 4.59
CA LYS A 61 -6.77 10.98 3.35
C LYS A 61 -5.82 10.18 2.45
N LEU A 62 -4.71 9.69 2.99
CA LEU A 62 -3.75 8.87 2.25
C LEU A 62 -4.32 7.49 1.88
N GLU A 63 -5.21 6.92 2.71
CA GLU A 63 -5.92 5.68 2.37
C GLU A 63 -6.74 5.86 1.09
N ARG A 64 -7.51 6.94 0.99
CA ARG A 64 -8.27 7.27 -0.25
C ARG A 64 -7.37 7.51 -1.44
N VAL A 65 -6.20 8.14 -1.23
CA VAL A 65 -5.19 8.27 -2.29
C VAL A 65 -4.79 6.87 -2.76
N ALA A 66 -4.37 5.99 -1.85
CA ALA A 66 -3.96 4.62 -2.15
C ALA A 66 -5.04 3.81 -2.90
N GLU A 67 -6.32 4.00 -2.57
CA GLU A 67 -7.44 3.36 -3.28
C GLU A 67 -7.64 3.86 -4.72
N SER A 68 -7.30 5.12 -4.97
CA SER A 68 -7.54 5.81 -6.25
C SER A 68 -6.32 5.85 -7.18
N LEU A 69 -5.19 5.28 -6.76
CA LEU A 69 -3.96 5.32 -7.55
C LEU A 69 -4.15 4.65 -8.90
N LYS A 70 -3.61 5.30 -9.94
CA LYS A 70 -3.44 4.66 -11.24
C LYS A 70 -2.33 3.61 -11.14
N CYS A 71 -2.43 2.59 -11.98
CA CYS A 71 -1.45 1.52 -12.03
C CYS A 71 -0.14 2.00 -12.66
N GLU A 72 0.73 2.56 -11.82
CA GLU A 72 2.06 3.06 -12.17
C GLU A 72 3.10 2.27 -11.38
N LEU A 73 3.52 1.12 -11.93
CA LEU A 73 4.62 0.31 -11.34
C LEU A 73 6.01 0.82 -11.74
N ALA A 74 6.07 1.84 -12.61
CA ALA A 74 7.31 2.52 -12.92
C ALA A 74 7.53 3.62 -11.87
N TYR A 75 8.61 3.46 -11.09
CA TYR A 75 9.22 4.44 -10.18
C TYR A 75 8.38 5.68 -9.84
N PRO A 76 7.88 5.85 -8.61
CA PRO A 76 7.44 7.16 -8.12
C PRO A 76 8.68 8.04 -7.94
N GLY A 77 9.18 8.61 -9.02
CA GLY A 77 10.14 9.71 -8.99
C GLY A 77 9.37 11.03 -8.84
N SER A 78 9.78 11.84 -7.86
CA SER A 78 9.51 13.30 -7.70
C SER A 78 8.30 13.80 -6.91
N GLY A 79 7.53 12.94 -6.21
CA GLY A 79 6.43 13.38 -5.32
C GLY A 79 6.74 13.30 -3.81
N GLN A 80 5.98 14.04 -2.97
CA GLN A 80 6.00 13.88 -1.49
C GLN A 80 5.29 12.61 -1.00
N ALA A 81 4.58 11.91 -1.89
CA ALA A 81 3.80 10.72 -1.59
C ALA A 81 4.42 9.52 -2.29
N GLU A 82 4.90 8.55 -1.53
CA GLU A 82 5.56 7.35 -2.07
C GLU A 82 4.66 6.12 -1.96
N LEU A 83 4.56 5.36 -3.05
CA LEU A 83 3.77 4.13 -3.15
C LEU A 83 4.61 2.92 -2.73
N ILE A 84 4.12 2.16 -1.75
CA ILE A 84 4.67 0.89 -1.32
C ILE A 84 3.66 -0.23 -1.59
N ALA A 85 3.94 -1.08 -2.57
CA ALA A 85 3.13 -2.26 -2.86
C ALA A 85 3.30 -3.32 -1.76
N LEU A 86 2.21 -3.95 -1.33
CA LEU A 86 2.19 -4.87 -0.18
C LEU A 86 2.39 -6.33 -0.59
N GLN A 87 1.89 -6.76 -1.74
CA GLN A 87 2.05 -8.12 -2.27
C GLN A 87 2.44 -8.09 -3.74
N PHE A 88 3.19 -9.10 -4.16
CA PHE A 88 3.76 -9.21 -5.51
C PHE A 88 3.49 -10.60 -6.08
N ASN A 89 3.38 -10.70 -7.40
CA ASN A 89 3.56 -11.99 -8.08
C ASN A 89 5.08 -12.23 -8.26
N ASP A 90 5.46 -13.39 -8.78
CA ASP A 90 6.88 -13.75 -8.93
C ASP A 90 7.64 -12.73 -9.77
N VAL A 91 7.07 -12.28 -10.90
CA VAL A 91 7.69 -11.26 -11.77
C VAL A 91 7.93 -9.95 -11.03
N ALA A 92 6.91 -9.41 -10.35
CA ALA A 92 7.04 -8.17 -9.59
C ALA A 92 7.99 -8.33 -8.38
N GLY A 93 8.01 -9.52 -7.76
CA GLY A 93 8.89 -9.85 -6.64
C GLY A 93 10.37 -9.94 -7.05
N GLU A 94 10.65 -10.52 -8.23
CA GLU A 94 11.99 -10.54 -8.83
C GLU A 94 12.44 -9.15 -9.25
N LEU A 95 11.55 -8.36 -9.85
CA LEU A 95 11.85 -6.96 -10.22
C LEU A 95 12.16 -6.12 -8.97
N TYR A 96 11.35 -6.23 -7.92
CA TYR A 96 11.62 -5.58 -6.63
C TYR A 96 12.98 -5.98 -6.06
N LYS A 97 13.31 -7.27 -6.08
CA LYS A 97 14.61 -7.77 -5.60
C LYS A 97 15.76 -7.17 -6.40
N TYR A 98 15.65 -7.18 -7.74
CA TYR A 98 16.66 -6.59 -8.61
C TYR A 98 16.85 -5.09 -8.34
N ILE A 99 15.78 -4.31 -8.21
CA ILE A 99 15.85 -2.87 -7.90
C ILE A 99 16.53 -2.64 -6.53
N ARG A 100 16.20 -3.47 -5.53
CA ARG A 100 16.81 -3.44 -4.20
C ARG A 100 18.31 -3.72 -4.21
N GLU A 101 18.74 -4.71 -4.98
CA GLU A 101 20.15 -5.06 -5.14
C GLU A 101 20.94 -3.96 -5.87
N ASN A 102 20.26 -3.09 -6.63
CA ASN A 102 20.84 -1.95 -7.34
C ASN A 102 20.63 -0.61 -6.62
N GLY A 103 20.50 -0.63 -5.29
CA GLY A 103 20.60 0.58 -4.47
C GLY A 103 19.28 1.31 -4.20
N ALA A 104 18.13 0.76 -4.61
CA ALA A 104 16.83 1.40 -4.40
C ALA A 104 15.85 0.44 -3.71
N ASP A 105 15.34 0.82 -2.54
CA ASP A 105 14.33 0.04 -1.83
C ASP A 105 13.08 0.89 -1.59
N SER A 106 11.96 0.46 -2.17
CA SER A 106 10.69 1.17 -2.08
C SER A 106 10.07 1.11 -0.70
N ILE A 107 10.55 0.25 0.20
CA ILE A 107 10.03 0.19 1.58
C ILE A 107 10.65 1.26 2.49
N VAL A 108 11.74 1.92 2.08
CA VAL A 108 12.44 2.90 2.92
C VAL A 108 11.52 3.99 3.52
N PRO A 109 10.50 4.53 2.82
CA PRO A 109 9.59 5.52 3.41
C PRO A 109 8.86 5.05 4.66
N PHE A 110 8.63 3.74 4.82
CA PHE A 110 8.07 3.18 6.06
C PHE A 110 8.95 3.45 7.28
N PHE A 111 10.23 3.78 7.09
CA PHE A 111 11.23 3.95 8.15
C PHE A 111 11.68 5.40 8.33
N TYR A 112 11.14 6.34 7.55
CA TYR A 112 11.44 7.76 7.72
C TYR A 112 10.92 8.31 9.06
N PRO A 113 11.67 9.21 9.74
CA PRO A 113 11.32 9.68 11.08
C PRO A 113 9.94 10.33 11.19
N TYR A 114 9.54 11.12 10.18
CA TYR A 114 8.27 11.85 10.16
C TYR A 114 7.42 11.35 8.99
N ALA A 115 6.36 10.61 9.30
CA ALA A 115 5.55 9.98 8.28
C ALA A 115 4.09 9.81 8.70
N GLU A 116 3.18 10.17 7.81
CA GLU A 116 1.80 9.69 7.80
C GLU A 116 1.67 8.60 6.74
N ILE A 117 0.77 7.64 6.98
CA ILE A 117 0.52 6.53 6.07
C ILE A 117 -0.96 6.28 5.88
N GLY A 118 -1.35 5.86 4.68
CA GLY A 118 -2.66 5.27 4.44
C GLY A 118 -2.54 4.13 3.45
N CYS A 119 -3.30 3.06 3.66
CA CYS A 119 -3.13 1.82 2.91
C CYS A 119 -4.45 1.25 2.40
N SER A 120 -4.48 0.87 1.14
CA SER A 120 -5.58 0.14 0.54
C SER A 120 -5.24 -1.34 0.42
N LYS A 121 -6.05 -2.22 1.02
CA LYS A 121 -5.98 -3.67 0.76
C LYS A 121 -6.62 -4.09 -0.57
N THR A 122 -7.43 -3.21 -1.16
CA THR A 122 -8.19 -3.49 -2.39
C THR A 122 -7.50 -2.98 -3.65
N TYR A 123 -6.41 -2.22 -3.52
CA TYR A 123 -5.60 -1.80 -4.66
C TYR A 123 -5.09 -3.02 -5.42
N LYS A 124 -5.27 -3.02 -6.75
CA LYS A 124 -4.77 -4.03 -7.66
C LYS A 124 -4.19 -3.35 -8.88
N CYS A 125 -2.99 -3.76 -9.27
CA CYS A 125 -2.33 -3.21 -10.44
C CYS A 125 -1.60 -4.32 -11.17
N SER A 126 -1.83 -4.41 -12.48
CA SER A 126 -1.12 -5.29 -13.40
C SER A 126 -0.52 -4.45 -14.52
N LYS A 127 0.77 -4.63 -14.79
CA LYS A 127 1.48 -3.96 -15.88
C LYS A 127 2.42 -4.93 -16.58
N LYS A 128 2.41 -4.88 -17.91
CA LYS A 128 3.50 -5.43 -18.73
C LYS A 128 4.43 -4.29 -19.08
N PHE A 129 5.71 -4.45 -18.75
CA PHE A 129 6.71 -3.43 -19.05
C PHE A 129 7.25 -3.59 -20.48
N THR A 130 7.51 -2.48 -21.15
CA THR A 130 8.28 -2.49 -22.40
C THR A 130 9.79 -2.43 -22.15
N LYS A 131 10.60 -2.66 -23.18
CA LYS A 131 12.06 -2.50 -23.10
C LYS A 131 12.48 -1.04 -22.98
N GLU A 132 11.62 -0.10 -23.34
CA GLU A 132 11.88 1.33 -23.24
C GLU A 132 11.59 1.83 -21.82
N GLU A 133 10.57 1.23 -21.16
CA GLU A 133 10.25 1.50 -19.76
C GLU A 133 11.28 0.87 -18.79
N LEU A 134 11.98 -0.16 -19.24
CA LEU A 134 12.99 -0.88 -18.48
C LEU A 134 14.38 -0.54 -19.02
N GLY A 135 15.30 -0.09 -18.18
CA GLY A 135 16.70 0.02 -18.59
C GLY A 135 17.26 -1.32 -19.13
N PRO A 136 18.38 -1.29 -19.88
CA PRO A 136 18.96 -2.49 -20.50
C PRO A 136 19.20 -3.63 -19.50
N GLU A 137 19.56 -3.29 -18.27
CA GLU A 137 19.80 -4.25 -17.18
C GLU A 137 18.53 -4.94 -16.65
N ALA A 138 17.36 -4.33 -16.85
CA ALA A 138 16.05 -4.88 -16.48
C ALA A 138 15.29 -5.49 -17.68
N ALA A 139 15.87 -5.50 -18.88
CA ALA A 139 15.21 -5.93 -20.11
C ALA A 139 14.66 -7.38 -20.06
N ARG A 140 15.18 -8.24 -19.18
CA ARG A 140 14.68 -9.61 -18.93
C ARG A 140 13.25 -9.67 -18.37
N PHE A 141 12.71 -8.54 -17.91
CA PHE A 141 11.33 -8.39 -17.43
C PHE A 141 10.38 -7.85 -18.51
N ALA A 142 10.90 -7.44 -19.67
CA ALA A 142 10.07 -6.89 -20.74
C ALA A 142 9.05 -7.93 -21.25
N GLY A 143 7.81 -7.50 -21.46
CA GLY A 143 6.69 -8.34 -21.88
C GLY A 143 6.10 -9.24 -20.79
N LYS A 144 6.79 -9.42 -19.65
CA LYS A 144 6.27 -10.17 -18.49
C LYS A 144 5.25 -9.34 -17.71
N GLU A 145 4.23 -10.00 -17.20
CA GLU A 145 3.17 -9.35 -16.41
C GLU A 145 3.59 -9.25 -14.94
N ALA A 146 3.81 -8.03 -14.47
CA ALA A 146 4.03 -7.72 -13.06
C ALA A 146 2.69 -7.36 -12.42
N ILE A 147 2.33 -8.04 -11.33
CA ILE A 147 1.07 -7.84 -10.62
C ILE A 147 1.38 -7.53 -9.16
N VAL A 148 0.74 -6.50 -8.64
CA VAL A 148 0.77 -6.14 -7.22
C VAL A 148 -0.64 -6.05 -6.65
N HIS A 149 -0.77 -6.46 -5.39
CA HIS A 149 -1.99 -6.27 -4.60
C HIS A 149 -1.67 -5.54 -3.32
N GLY A 150 -2.60 -4.66 -2.93
CA GLY A 150 -2.45 -3.78 -1.79
C GLY A 150 -1.37 -2.72 -2.01
N ALA A 151 -1.61 -1.52 -1.51
CA ALA A 151 -0.63 -0.44 -1.55
C ALA A 151 -0.78 0.46 -0.33
N CYS A 152 0.34 0.98 0.14
CA CYS A 152 0.38 2.08 1.07
C CYS A 152 0.94 3.32 0.37
N VAL A 153 0.41 4.47 0.74
CA VAL A 153 0.97 5.78 0.41
C VAL A 153 1.53 6.37 1.68
N VAL A 154 2.80 6.74 1.63
CA VAL A 154 3.48 7.43 2.72
C VAL A 154 3.70 8.86 2.32
N HIS A 155 3.22 9.78 3.15
CA HIS A 155 3.68 11.16 3.12
C HIS A 155 4.74 11.31 4.21
N ALA A 156 5.99 11.45 3.80
CA ALA A 156 7.09 11.54 4.74
C ALA A 156 8.12 12.58 4.32
N SER A 157 8.82 13.09 5.32
CA SER A 157 10.05 13.86 5.15
C SER A 157 11.16 13.15 5.92
N SER A 158 12.37 13.19 5.36
CA SER A 158 13.54 12.58 6.00
C SER A 158 14.75 13.48 5.83
N ILE A 159 15.45 13.72 6.93
CA ILE A 159 16.81 14.26 6.94
C ILE A 159 17.87 13.17 6.72
N ILE A 160 17.44 11.89 6.73
CA ILE A 160 18.28 10.73 6.56
C ILE A 160 18.22 10.31 5.08
N SER A 161 19.39 10.29 4.44
CA SER A 161 19.57 9.82 3.07
C SER A 161 19.04 8.39 2.89
N ARG A 162 18.38 8.11 1.76
CA ARG A 162 17.82 6.76 1.46
C ARG A 162 18.89 5.68 1.53
N GLU A 163 20.10 6.00 1.09
CA GLU A 163 21.27 5.10 1.05
C GLU A 163 21.65 4.59 2.44
N LYS A 164 21.40 5.36 3.51
CA LYS A 164 21.69 4.92 4.89
C LYS A 164 20.81 3.77 5.35
N PHE A 165 19.64 3.60 4.73
CA PHE A 165 18.74 2.48 5.02
C PHE A 165 19.13 1.20 4.27
N MET A 166 20.00 1.30 3.25
CA MET A 166 20.48 0.14 2.52
C MET A 166 21.33 -0.75 3.45
N GLY A 167 21.11 -2.06 3.36
CA GLY A 167 21.82 -3.03 4.21
C GLY A 167 21.33 -3.12 5.66
N GLN A 168 20.35 -2.32 6.10
CA GLN A 168 19.83 -2.33 7.48
C GLN A 168 18.90 -3.52 7.80
N GLY A 169 18.74 -4.45 6.85
CA GLY A 169 17.86 -5.60 7.02
C GLY A 169 16.38 -5.21 7.12
N LEU A 170 15.94 -4.19 6.37
CA LEU A 170 14.55 -3.77 6.38
C LEU A 170 13.62 -4.96 6.03
N PRO A 171 12.51 -5.15 6.78
CA PRO A 171 11.44 -6.07 6.42
C PRO A 171 11.02 -5.89 4.97
N ARG A 172 10.55 -6.96 4.32
CA ARG A 172 9.98 -6.84 2.96
C ARG A 172 8.51 -6.44 3.05
N PRO A 173 7.97 -5.70 2.06
CA PRO A 173 6.56 -5.30 2.08
C PRO A 173 5.54 -6.43 2.30
N PRO A 174 5.75 -7.67 1.79
CA PRO A 174 4.84 -8.81 2.03
C PRO A 174 4.62 -9.16 3.49
N LYS A 175 5.55 -8.83 4.40
CA LYS A 175 5.33 -8.94 5.85
C LYS A 175 4.04 -8.23 6.27
N TYR A 176 3.87 -6.99 5.81
CA TYR A 176 2.74 -6.15 6.15
C TYR A 176 1.49 -6.48 5.32
N GLY A 177 1.69 -6.95 4.08
CA GLY A 177 0.62 -7.50 3.26
C GLY A 177 -0.04 -8.71 3.92
N ASP A 178 0.75 -9.66 4.41
CA ASP A 178 0.26 -10.85 5.12
C ASP A 178 -0.45 -10.46 6.43
N LEU A 179 0.10 -9.50 7.18
CA LEU A 179 -0.50 -8.97 8.42
C LEU A 179 -1.92 -8.41 8.21
N LEU A 180 -2.13 -7.74 7.07
CA LEU A 180 -3.37 -7.10 6.63
C LEU A 180 -4.30 -8.02 5.83
N GLY A 181 -3.91 -9.27 5.59
CA GLY A 181 -4.71 -10.21 4.79
C GLY A 181 -4.82 -9.82 3.31
N VAL A 182 -3.82 -9.10 2.78
CA VAL A 182 -3.77 -8.77 1.35
C VAL A 182 -3.49 -10.04 0.56
N PRO A 183 -4.33 -10.40 -0.43
CA PRO A 183 -4.16 -11.64 -1.18
C PRO A 183 -2.92 -11.57 -2.07
N LYS A 184 -2.13 -12.66 -2.10
CA LYS A 184 -1.00 -12.79 -3.02
C LYS A 184 -1.52 -12.83 -4.47
N PRO A 185 -1.05 -11.98 -5.37
CA PRO A 185 -1.43 -12.05 -6.77
C PRO A 185 -0.81 -13.28 -7.44
N VAL A 186 -1.58 -13.96 -8.27
CA VAL A 186 -1.13 -15.09 -9.08
C VAL A 186 -0.99 -14.59 -10.51
N GLY A 187 0.20 -14.74 -11.10
CA GLY A 187 0.40 -14.45 -12.52
C GLY A 187 -0.37 -15.44 -13.40
N LYS A 188 -0.86 -15.00 -14.55
CA LYS A 188 -1.25 -15.95 -15.59
C LYS A 188 0.03 -16.51 -16.18
N ASN A 189 0.28 -17.80 -15.97
CA ASN A 189 1.26 -18.54 -16.77
C ASN A 189 0.75 -18.51 -18.21
N LEU A 190 1.35 -17.68 -19.07
CA LEU A 190 1.15 -17.68 -20.51
C LEU A 190 2.27 -18.49 -21.15
#